data_AF-A0A8C3DUE1-F1
#
_entry.id   AF-A0A8C3DUE1-F1
#
_cell.length_a   1.000
_cell.length_b   1.000
_cell.length_c   1.000
_cell.angle_alpha   90.00
_cell.angle_beta   90.00
_cell.angle_gamma   90.00
#
_symmetry.space_group_name_H-M   'P 1'
#
loop_
_entity.id
_entity.type
_entity.pdbx_description
1 polymer ?
#
loop_
_entity_poly.entity_id
_entity_poly.type
_entity_poly.pdbx_seq_one_letter_code
_entity_poly.pdbx_strand_id
1 'polypeptide(L)'
;MTAPPASRAVTSREAGRGQGWNMAAPSAPRPPRPRKEPQPLVIPRSAAEEQRLRLERLMRNPEKTVPIPEKLNEWAPRPPPEFVRDVMGSSAGAGSGEFHVYRHLRRREYQRQDFMDAMAEKQRLDEEFQKKLERNKMIAEEQTAKRRRKRAVAREFKSHSLCPGCFRNSTESCSALSQGWTLSSLSFAALHAVAESCCGKACAR
;
A
#
# COMPACT_ATOMS: atom_id res chain seq x y z
N MET A 1 26.26 -18.74 -38.48
CA MET A 1 25.86 -18.84 -39.90
C MET A 1 24.39 -19.27 -39.91
N THR A 2 23.40 -18.65 -40.54
CA THR A 2 23.25 -17.43 -41.34
C THR A 2 21.76 -17.36 -41.68
N ALA A 3 21.13 -16.21 -41.43
CA ALA A 3 20.00 -15.62 -42.18
C ALA A 3 18.62 -16.33 -42.34
N PRO A 4 17.54 -15.56 -42.62
CA PRO A 4 16.14 -15.81 -42.23
C PRO A 4 15.20 -16.16 -43.43
N PRO A 5 13.90 -16.46 -43.20
CA PRO A 5 12.94 -16.59 -44.31
C PRO A 5 12.32 -15.24 -44.70
N ALA A 6 12.34 -14.91 -45.99
CA ALA A 6 11.56 -13.82 -46.57
C ALA A 6 10.96 -14.18 -47.94
N SER A 7 9.74 -13.66 -48.14
CA SER A 7 8.98 -13.51 -49.39
C SER A 7 8.19 -14.74 -49.87
N ARG A 8 7.00 -14.65 -50.46
CA ARG A 8 6.01 -13.57 -50.67
C ARG A 8 4.76 -14.29 -51.23
N ALA A 9 3.57 -13.76 -50.90
CA ALA A 9 2.35 -13.60 -51.72
C ALA A 9 2.06 -14.60 -52.87
N VAL A 10 0.84 -15.12 -53.06
CA VAL A 10 -0.29 -14.38 -53.65
C VAL A 10 -1.59 -15.19 -53.49
N THR A 11 -2.62 -14.42 -53.14
CA THR A 11 -4.07 -14.57 -53.26
C THR A 11 -4.64 -15.66 -54.19
N SER A 12 -5.67 -16.36 -53.70
CA SER A 12 -6.91 -16.61 -54.43
C SER A 12 -8.03 -16.94 -53.43
N ARG A 13 -8.94 -15.99 -53.20
CA ARG A 13 -10.24 -16.31 -52.62
C ARG A 13 -11.29 -15.48 -53.34
N GLU A 14 -11.85 -16.08 -54.39
CA GLU A 14 -13.05 -15.60 -55.04
C GLU A 14 -14.20 -15.60 -54.05
N ALA A 15 -14.87 -14.46 -54.02
CA ALA A 15 -15.96 -14.11 -53.15
C ALA A 15 -17.26 -14.76 -53.63
N GLY A 16 -18.05 -15.28 -52.68
CA GLY A 16 -19.35 -15.87 -52.95
C GLY A 16 -20.31 -15.72 -51.78
N ARG A 17 -20.97 -14.56 -51.72
CA ARG A 17 -22.34 -14.29 -51.22
C ARG A 17 -22.65 -14.45 -49.72
N GLY A 18 -23.27 -13.40 -49.17
CA GLY A 18 -24.01 -13.43 -47.90
C GLY A 18 -24.33 -12.03 -47.40
N GLN A 19 -25.32 -11.39 -48.02
CA GLN A 19 -25.73 -10.02 -47.75
C GLN A 19 -26.46 -9.92 -46.40
N GLY A 20 -25.92 -9.09 -45.51
CA GLY A 20 -26.53 -8.67 -44.25
C GLY A 20 -26.19 -7.21 -44.00
N TRP A 21 -26.75 -6.32 -44.83
CA TRP A 21 -26.57 -4.88 -44.72
C TRP A 21 -27.42 -4.36 -43.56
N ASN A 22 -26.83 -4.28 -42.36
CA ASN A 22 -27.36 -3.41 -41.32
C ASN A 22 -27.24 -1.97 -41.83
N MET A 23 -28.37 -1.38 -42.23
CA MET A 23 -28.47 0.02 -42.64
C MET A 23 -28.25 0.92 -41.42
N ALA A 24 -26.98 1.17 -41.09
CA ALA A 24 -26.60 2.29 -40.25
C ALA A 24 -26.87 3.57 -41.03
N ALA A 25 -27.67 4.47 -40.45
CA ALA A 25 -27.89 5.81 -40.98
C ALA A 25 -26.54 6.50 -41.29
N PRO A 26 -26.43 7.30 -42.36
CA PRO A 26 -25.18 7.96 -42.72
C PRO A 26 -24.79 8.95 -41.61
N SER A 27 -23.85 8.56 -40.76
CA SER A 27 -23.25 9.48 -39.80
C SER A 27 -22.52 10.56 -40.58
N ALA A 28 -22.88 11.82 -40.36
CA ALA A 28 -22.20 12.98 -40.94
C ALA A 28 -20.66 12.83 -40.83
N PRO A 29 -19.88 13.31 -41.83
CA PRO A 29 -18.44 13.29 -41.74
C PRO A 29 -18.01 14.00 -40.46
N ARG A 30 -17.25 13.30 -39.61
CA ARG A 30 -16.72 13.89 -38.37
C ARG A 30 -15.96 15.16 -38.75
N PRO A 31 -16.21 16.30 -38.07
CA PRO A 31 -15.52 17.54 -38.40
C PRO A 31 -14.01 17.30 -38.39
N PRO A 32 -13.27 17.91 -39.33
CA PRO A 32 -11.82 17.76 -39.38
C PRO A 32 -11.26 18.20 -38.02
N ARG A 33 -10.57 17.26 -37.34
CA ARG A 33 -9.90 17.55 -36.09
C ARG A 33 -8.96 18.74 -36.33
N PRO A 34 -8.96 19.78 -35.47
CA PRO A 34 -8.07 20.92 -35.64
C PRO A 34 -6.65 20.41 -35.77
N ARG A 35 -6.00 20.75 -36.89
CA ARG A 35 -4.63 20.31 -37.18
C ARG A 35 -3.74 20.93 -36.11
N LYS A 36 -3.15 20.08 -35.26
CA LYS A 36 -2.17 20.52 -34.28
C LYS A 36 -0.97 21.05 -35.07
N GLU A 37 -0.66 22.33 -34.90
CA GLU A 37 0.49 22.95 -35.54
C GLU A 37 1.75 22.09 -35.35
N PRO A 38 2.56 21.89 -36.41
CA PRO A 38 3.75 21.05 -36.35
C PRO A 38 4.75 21.68 -35.37
N GLN A 39 4.80 21.13 -34.16
CA GLN A 39 5.77 21.55 -33.16
C GLN A 39 7.16 21.07 -33.60
N PRO A 40 8.20 21.92 -33.55
CA PRO A 40 9.56 21.45 -33.81
C PRO A 40 9.91 20.35 -32.80
N LEU A 41 10.34 19.18 -33.28
CA LEU A 41 10.87 18.13 -32.41
C LEU A 41 12.24 18.59 -31.89
N VAL A 42 12.23 19.35 -30.80
CA VAL A 42 13.42 19.63 -30.01
C VAL A 42 13.69 18.40 -29.16
N ILE A 43 14.72 17.63 -29.51
CA ILE A 43 15.20 16.54 -28.67
C ILE A 43 15.93 17.17 -27.49
N PRO A 44 15.41 17.04 -26.26
CA PRO A 44 16.01 17.65 -25.09
C PRO A 44 17.35 16.96 -24.77
N ARG A 45 18.36 17.76 -24.41
CA ARG A 45 19.70 17.27 -24.04
C ARG A 45 19.85 17.13 -22.52
N SER A 46 18.95 17.77 -21.75
CA SER A 46 18.95 17.81 -20.28
C SER A 46 17.54 17.67 -19.71
N ALA A 47 17.41 17.11 -18.50
CA ALA A 47 16.15 16.99 -17.77
C ALA A 47 15.45 18.35 -17.55
N ALA A 48 16.23 19.43 -17.44
CA ALA A 48 15.69 20.78 -17.33
C ALA A 48 15.00 21.25 -18.63
N GLU A 49 15.52 20.84 -19.80
CA GLU A 49 14.93 21.17 -21.09
C GLU A 49 13.64 20.39 -21.34
N GLU A 50 13.55 19.13 -20.89
CA GLU A 50 12.31 18.34 -20.92
C GLU A 50 11.18 19.00 -20.13
N GLN A 51 11.50 19.50 -18.94
CA GLN A 51 10.55 20.20 -18.09
C GLN A 51 10.11 21.52 -18.71
N ARG A 52 11.05 22.29 -19.30
CA ARG A 52 10.75 23.53 -20.04
C ARG A 52 9.78 23.27 -21.19
N LEU A 53 10.06 22.29 -22.05
CA LEU A 53 9.19 21.92 -23.18
C LEU A 53 7.81 21.44 -22.72
N ARG A 54 7.74 20.69 -21.60
CA ARG A 54 6.46 20.27 -21.00
C ARG A 54 5.67 21.46 -20.44
N LEU A 55 6.36 22.42 -19.84
CA LEU A 55 5.78 23.65 -19.30
C LEU A 55 5.27 24.57 -20.42
N GLU A 56 6.06 24.80 -21.48
CA GLU A 56 5.66 25.57 -22.66
C GLU A 56 4.41 24.97 -23.33
N ARG A 57 4.36 23.63 -23.45
CA ARG A 57 3.18 22.92 -23.96
C ARG A 57 1.94 23.15 -23.10
N LEU A 58 2.11 23.28 -21.79
CA LEU A 58 1.01 23.50 -20.85
C LEU A 58 0.54 24.97 -20.85
N MET A 59 1.48 25.91 -20.86
CA MET A 59 1.19 27.36 -20.90
C MET A 59 0.55 27.81 -22.21
N ARG A 60 0.69 27.04 -23.29
CA ARG A 60 0.00 27.29 -24.57
C ARG A 60 -1.53 27.27 -24.46
N ASN A 61 -2.10 26.58 -23.47
CA ASN A 61 -3.54 26.55 -23.21
C ASN A 61 -3.83 26.60 -21.69
N PRO A 62 -3.82 27.79 -21.07
CA PRO A 62 -3.95 27.91 -19.61
C PRO A 62 -5.35 27.58 -19.09
N GLU A 63 -6.39 27.63 -19.93
CA GLU A 63 -7.78 27.31 -19.56
C GLU A 63 -8.06 25.80 -19.44
N LYS A 64 -7.18 24.95 -19.99
CA LYS A 64 -7.38 23.49 -19.96
C LYS A 64 -6.89 22.91 -18.63
N THR A 65 -7.79 22.30 -17.87
CA THR A 65 -7.42 21.60 -16.63
C THR A 65 -6.40 20.49 -16.89
N VAL A 66 -5.39 20.40 -16.03
CA VAL A 66 -4.35 19.36 -16.12
C VAL A 66 -4.93 18.05 -15.60
N PRO A 67 -4.97 16.98 -16.42
CA PRO A 67 -5.32 15.66 -15.91
C PRO A 67 -4.18 15.16 -15.03
N ILE A 68 -4.34 15.25 -13.71
CA ILE A 68 -3.49 14.56 -12.76
C ILE A 68 -3.94 13.09 -12.80
N PRO A 69 -3.07 12.14 -13.19
CA PRO A 69 -3.43 10.74 -13.16
C PRO A 69 -3.82 10.36 -11.73
N GLU A 70 -5.05 9.92 -11.54
CA GLU A 70 -5.46 9.26 -10.31
C GLU A 70 -4.68 7.95 -10.15
N LYS A 71 -4.69 7.39 -8.93
CA LYS A 71 -4.01 6.12 -8.63
C LYS A 71 -4.28 5.09 -9.73
N LEU A 72 -3.21 4.52 -10.28
CA LEU A 72 -3.32 3.47 -11.29
C LEU A 72 -4.16 2.32 -10.71
N ASN A 73 -5.27 2.02 -11.36
CA ASN A 73 -6.06 0.86 -10.99
C ASN A 73 -5.28 -0.40 -11.32
N GLU A 74 -5.14 -1.28 -10.34
CA GLU A 74 -4.53 -2.58 -10.53
C GLU A 74 -5.41 -3.38 -11.50
N TRP A 75 -4.79 -4.12 -12.43
CA TRP A 75 -5.55 -4.93 -13.37
C TRP A 75 -6.33 -5.98 -12.57
N ALA A 76 -7.67 -5.98 -12.72
CA ALA A 76 -8.54 -6.94 -12.08
C ALA A 76 -9.19 -7.85 -13.15
N PRO A 77 -9.37 -9.15 -12.86
CA PRO A 77 -10.11 -10.03 -13.74
C PRO A 77 -11.53 -9.49 -13.92
N ARG A 78 -12.03 -9.52 -15.15
CA ARG A 78 -13.39 -9.06 -15.45
C ARG A 78 -14.40 -9.99 -14.76
N PRO A 79 -15.45 -9.45 -14.14
CA PRO A 79 -16.48 -10.28 -13.55
C PRO A 79 -17.12 -11.16 -14.65
N PRO A 80 -17.44 -12.42 -14.33
CA PRO A 80 -18.14 -13.28 -15.28
C PRO A 80 -19.51 -12.66 -15.65
N PRO A 81 -19.96 -12.81 -16.91
CA PRO A 81 -21.28 -12.33 -17.30
C PRO A 81 -22.38 -13.13 -16.57
N GLU A 82 -23.39 -12.44 -16.05
CA GLU A 82 -24.50 -13.05 -15.30
C GLU A 82 -25.31 -14.05 -16.13
N PHE A 83 -25.58 -13.72 -17.40
CA PHE A 83 -26.38 -14.55 -18.29
C PHE A 83 -25.64 -14.81 -19.60
N VAL A 84 -25.39 -16.08 -19.87
CA VAL A 84 -24.92 -16.55 -21.18
C VAL A 84 -26.16 -16.91 -21.99
N ARG A 85 -26.39 -16.19 -23.10
CA ARG A 85 -27.63 -16.31 -23.91
C ARG A 85 -27.52 -17.35 -25.01
N ASP A 86 -26.29 -17.72 -25.35
CA ASP A 86 -25.86 -18.56 -26.46
C ASP A 86 -25.57 -20.01 -26.03
N VAL A 87 -26.14 -20.45 -24.91
CA VAL A 87 -26.02 -21.84 -24.45
C VAL A 87 -26.85 -22.75 -25.37
N MET A 88 -26.15 -23.63 -26.09
CA MET A 88 -26.79 -24.69 -26.87
C MET A 88 -27.20 -25.85 -25.97
N GLY A 89 -28.20 -26.65 -26.38
CA GLY A 89 -28.75 -27.73 -25.56
C GLY A 89 -27.70 -28.78 -25.14
N SER A 90 -27.85 -29.36 -23.96
CA SER A 90 -26.84 -30.23 -23.33
C SER A 90 -26.50 -31.51 -24.11
N SER A 91 -27.39 -31.95 -25.00
CA SER A 91 -27.18 -33.12 -25.88
C SER A 91 -26.72 -32.75 -27.29
N ALA A 92 -26.56 -31.46 -27.60
CA ALA A 92 -26.09 -31.01 -28.90
C ALA A 92 -24.60 -31.35 -29.08
N GLY A 93 -24.21 -31.72 -30.31
CA GLY A 93 -22.82 -32.05 -30.64
C GLY A 93 -21.88 -30.84 -30.61
N ALA A 94 -20.58 -31.08 -30.67
CA ALA A 94 -19.57 -30.02 -30.70
C ALA A 94 -19.68 -29.18 -31.98
N GLY A 95 -20.06 -27.92 -31.84
CA GLY A 95 -20.09 -26.95 -32.94
C GLY A 95 -18.69 -26.47 -33.34
N SER A 96 -18.56 -25.90 -34.55
CA SER A 96 -17.28 -25.37 -35.05
C SER A 96 -16.72 -24.19 -34.22
N GLY A 97 -17.59 -23.48 -33.51
CA GLY A 97 -17.22 -22.36 -32.62
C GLY A 97 -16.82 -22.76 -31.21
N GLU A 98 -17.13 -23.97 -30.77
CA GLU A 98 -16.95 -24.41 -29.37
C GLU A 98 -15.46 -24.39 -28.96
N PHE A 99 -14.56 -24.72 -29.89
CA PHE A 99 -13.13 -24.64 -29.66
C PHE A 99 -12.66 -23.22 -29.26
N HIS A 100 -13.20 -22.19 -29.91
CA HIS A 100 -12.85 -20.81 -29.59
C HIS A 100 -13.48 -20.33 -28.29
N VAL A 101 -14.68 -20.80 -27.96
CA VAL A 101 -15.32 -20.56 -26.66
C VAL A 101 -14.42 -21.11 -25.53
N TYR A 102 -14.00 -22.39 -25.62
CA TYR A 102 -13.08 -22.99 -24.65
C TYR A 102 -11.73 -22.23 -24.57
N ARG A 103 -11.13 -21.87 -25.71
CA ARG A 103 -9.87 -21.11 -25.74
C ARG A 103 -9.97 -19.77 -24.98
N HIS A 104 -11.07 -19.04 -25.17
CA HIS A 104 -11.31 -17.77 -24.48
C HIS A 104 -11.62 -17.96 -23.00
N LEU A 105 -12.43 -18.97 -22.66
CA LEU A 105 -12.75 -19.32 -21.27
C LEU A 105 -11.50 -19.73 -20.49
N ARG A 106 -10.68 -20.64 -21.05
CA ARG A 106 -9.43 -21.10 -20.44
C ARG A 106 -8.45 -19.95 -20.18
N ARG A 107 -8.29 -19.05 -21.16
CA ARG A 107 -7.43 -17.87 -20.99
C ARG A 107 -7.96 -16.95 -19.88
N ARG A 108 -9.27 -16.70 -19.83
CA ARG A 108 -9.89 -15.89 -18.78
C ARG A 108 -9.69 -16.52 -17.41
N GLU A 109 -9.83 -17.84 -17.32
CA GLU A 109 -9.70 -18.58 -16.06
C GLU A 109 -8.26 -18.61 -15.56
N TYR A 110 -7.27 -18.85 -16.43
CA TYR A 110 -5.86 -18.76 -16.04
C TYR A 110 -5.48 -17.36 -15.57
N GLN A 111 -5.92 -16.31 -16.29
CA GLN A 111 -5.70 -14.94 -15.83
C GLN A 111 -6.36 -14.64 -14.48
N ARG A 112 -7.52 -15.23 -14.20
CA ARG A 112 -8.19 -15.12 -12.90
C ARG A 112 -7.38 -15.84 -11.81
N GLN A 113 -6.94 -17.07 -12.07
CA GLN A 113 -6.17 -17.86 -11.12
C GLN A 113 -4.82 -17.21 -10.81
N ASP A 114 -4.06 -16.82 -11.84
CA ASP A 114 -2.78 -16.13 -11.70
C ASP A 114 -2.92 -14.83 -10.86
N PHE A 115 -4.01 -14.09 -11.05
CA PHE A 115 -4.30 -12.90 -10.25
C PHE A 115 -4.57 -13.22 -8.78
N MET A 116 -5.36 -14.27 -8.49
CA MET A 116 -5.63 -14.68 -7.12
C MET A 116 -4.35 -15.13 -6.41
N ASP A 117 -3.53 -15.91 -7.09
CA ASP A 117 -2.26 -16.43 -6.55
C ASP A 117 -1.27 -15.28 -6.32
N ALA A 118 -1.13 -14.35 -7.27
CA ALA A 118 -0.27 -13.18 -7.13
C ALA A 118 -0.73 -12.23 -6.01
N MET A 119 -2.04 -12.01 -5.86
CA MET A 119 -2.59 -11.18 -4.78
C MET A 119 -2.40 -11.82 -3.42
N ALA A 120 -2.60 -13.14 -3.30
CA ALA A 120 -2.35 -13.87 -2.07
C ALA A 120 -0.88 -13.78 -1.66
N GLU A 121 0.04 -13.98 -2.58
CA GLU A 121 1.48 -13.88 -2.30
C GLU A 121 1.89 -12.46 -1.89
N LYS A 122 1.40 -11.44 -2.61
CA LYS A 122 1.64 -10.02 -2.25
C LYS A 122 1.17 -9.73 -0.83
N GLN A 123 -0.06 -10.14 -0.48
CA GLN A 123 -0.61 -9.93 0.87
C GLN A 123 0.23 -10.62 1.95
N ARG A 124 0.66 -11.86 1.72
CA ARG A 124 1.52 -12.60 2.67
C ARG A 124 2.84 -11.88 2.90
N LEU A 125 3.51 -11.45 1.84
CA LEU A 125 4.79 -10.73 1.93
C LEU A 125 4.62 -9.37 2.63
N ASP A 126 3.54 -8.64 2.33
CA ASP A 126 3.23 -7.36 2.96
C ASP A 126 2.98 -7.52 4.46
N GLU A 127 2.21 -8.54 4.86
CA GLU A 127 1.98 -8.85 6.28
C GLU A 127 3.27 -9.23 7.01
N GLU A 128 4.10 -10.08 6.41
CA GLU A 128 5.39 -10.47 6.99
C GLU A 128 6.32 -9.27 7.17
N PHE A 129 6.34 -8.38 6.17
CA PHE A 129 7.09 -7.14 6.21
C PHE A 129 6.60 -6.20 7.31
N GLN A 130 5.29 -5.99 7.43
CA GLN A 130 4.69 -5.17 8.48
C GLN A 130 5.00 -5.73 9.86
N LYS A 131 4.80 -7.04 10.06
CA LYS A 131 5.15 -7.73 11.32
C LYS A 131 6.64 -7.56 11.64
N LYS A 132 7.54 -7.59 10.64
CA LYS A 132 8.98 -7.36 10.84
C LYS A 132 9.27 -5.91 11.25
N LEU A 133 8.63 -4.93 10.63
CA LEU A 133 8.77 -3.51 10.99
C LEU A 133 8.30 -3.25 12.43
N GLU A 134 7.15 -3.78 12.81
CA GLU A 134 6.60 -3.64 14.16
C GLU A 134 7.52 -4.25 15.21
N ARG A 135 8.01 -5.47 15.00
CA ARG A 135 8.99 -6.10 15.89
C ARG A 135 10.24 -5.25 16.04
N ASN A 136 10.78 -4.70 14.95
CA ASN A 136 11.96 -3.84 15.00
C ASN A 136 11.70 -2.54 15.77
N LYS A 137 10.52 -1.92 15.59
CA LYS A 137 10.12 -0.74 16.35
C LYS A 137 10.02 -1.04 17.84
N MET A 138 9.36 -2.14 18.22
CA MET A 138 9.24 -2.57 19.62
C MET A 138 10.60 -2.81 20.25
N ILE A 139 11.50 -3.54 19.58
CA ILE A 139 12.85 -3.79 20.08
C ILE A 139 13.63 -2.48 20.26
N ALA A 140 13.52 -1.54 19.31
CA ALA A 140 14.17 -0.23 19.42
C ALA A 140 13.59 0.59 20.59
N GLU A 141 12.27 0.56 20.78
CA GLU A 141 11.58 1.24 21.89
C GLU A 141 11.94 0.64 23.25
N GLU A 142 12.01 -0.68 23.38
CA GLU A 142 12.44 -1.36 24.60
C GLU A 142 13.88 -1.01 24.96
N GLN A 143 14.80 -1.02 23.99
CA GLN A 143 16.19 -0.64 24.20
C GLN A 143 16.33 0.83 24.59
N THR A 144 15.62 1.72 23.90
CA THR A 144 15.64 3.15 24.20
C THR A 144 14.98 3.47 25.54
N ALA A 145 13.88 2.81 25.91
CA ALA A 145 13.22 2.91 27.21
C ALA A 145 14.13 2.42 28.34
N LYS A 146 14.81 1.27 28.17
CA LYS A 146 15.80 0.77 29.13
C LYS A 146 16.94 1.77 29.34
N ARG A 147 17.48 2.34 28.26
CA ARG A 147 18.52 3.39 28.34
C ARG A 147 17.99 4.68 28.97
N ARG A 148 16.76 5.08 28.67
CA ARG A 148 16.09 6.27 29.24
C ARG A 148 15.87 6.10 30.75
N ARG A 149 15.38 4.95 31.21
CA ARG A 149 15.22 4.62 32.64
C ARG A 149 16.56 4.70 33.38
N LYS A 150 17.63 4.10 32.82
CA LYS A 150 18.99 4.20 33.39
C LYS A 150 19.46 5.66 33.52
N ARG A 151 19.24 6.49 32.50
CA ARG A 151 19.59 7.92 32.54
C ARG A 151 18.74 8.71 33.53
N ALA A 152 17.45 8.39 33.67
CA ALA A 152 16.56 9.05 34.63
C ALA A 152 17.01 8.79 36.07
N VAL A 153 17.27 7.52 36.41
CA VAL A 153 17.81 7.14 37.73
C VAL A 153 19.16 7.82 38.00
N ALA A 154 20.06 7.86 37.00
CA ALA A 154 21.35 8.55 37.15
C ALA A 154 21.20 10.08 37.33
N ARG A 155 20.22 10.71 36.67
CA ARG A 155 19.89 12.14 36.87
C ARG A 155 19.33 12.39 38.25
N GLU A 156 18.41 11.55 38.71
CA GLU A 156 17.82 11.64 40.05
C GLU A 156 18.90 11.47 41.12
N PHE A 157 19.73 10.43 41.02
CA PHE A 157 20.88 10.22 41.91
C PHE A 157 21.84 11.44 41.92
N LYS A 158 22.17 11.97 40.74
CA LYS A 158 23.04 13.15 40.64
C LYS A 158 22.38 14.40 41.25
N SER A 159 21.09 14.62 41.01
CA SER A 159 20.34 15.73 41.61
C SER A 159 20.28 15.62 43.13
N HIS A 160 20.10 14.40 43.66
CA HIS A 160 20.11 14.14 45.09
C HIS A 160 21.50 14.37 45.70
N SER A 161 22.58 13.94 45.01
CA SER A 161 23.96 14.16 45.45
C SER A 161 24.44 15.62 45.35
N LEU A 162 23.82 16.43 44.49
CA LEU A 162 24.11 17.86 44.33
C LEU A 162 23.31 18.75 45.30
N CYS A 163 22.41 18.17 46.11
CA CYS A 163 21.79 18.87 47.24
C CYS A 163 22.79 18.92 48.41
N PRO A 164 23.36 20.09 48.76
CA PRO A 164 24.42 20.17 49.77
C PRO A 164 23.92 20.00 51.23
N GLY A 165 22.67 19.57 51.46
CA GLY A 165 22.02 19.65 52.77
C GLY A 165 21.45 18.36 53.37
N CYS A 166 21.41 17.23 52.64
CA CYS A 166 20.64 16.04 53.09
C CYS A 166 21.48 14.82 53.51
N PHE A 167 22.77 14.97 53.82
CA PHE A 167 23.60 13.87 54.33
C PHE A 167 23.51 13.72 55.87
N ARG A 168 22.30 13.69 56.45
CA ARG A 168 22.19 13.42 57.90
C ARG A 168 20.98 12.57 58.28
N ASN A 169 21.33 11.31 58.54
CA ASN A 169 20.71 10.30 59.41
C ASN A 169 19.36 9.69 59.00
N SER A 170 19.42 8.54 58.33
CA SER A 170 18.32 7.57 58.20
C SER A 170 18.73 6.16 58.66
N THR A 171 19.42 6.06 59.80
CA THR A 171 19.66 4.77 60.49
C THR A 171 18.57 4.42 61.50
N GLU A 172 17.52 5.22 61.64
CA GLU A 172 16.41 4.97 62.57
C GLU A 172 15.09 4.69 61.83
N SER A 173 15.05 3.62 61.02
CA SER A 173 13.77 3.03 60.60
C SER A 173 13.91 1.56 60.18
N CYS A 174 14.93 0.87 60.69
CA CYS A 174 15.17 -0.55 60.45
C CYS A 174 15.03 -1.35 61.75
N SER A 175 13.93 -1.15 62.48
CA SER A 175 13.60 -1.93 63.68
C SER A 175 12.09 -2.04 63.93
N ALA A 176 11.27 -2.12 62.88
CA ALA A 176 9.82 -2.31 63.01
C ALA A 176 9.23 -3.28 61.96
N LEU A 177 9.98 -4.32 61.58
CA LEU A 177 9.42 -5.51 60.91
C LEU A 177 9.82 -6.78 61.66
N SER A 178 9.32 -6.91 62.89
CA SER A 178 9.23 -8.19 63.58
C SER A 178 7.92 -8.27 64.33
N GLN A 179 6.81 -8.38 63.60
CA GLN A 179 5.58 -8.99 64.10
C GLN A 179 4.68 -9.29 62.90
N GLY A 180 4.47 -10.58 62.65
CA GLY A 180 3.78 -11.11 61.47
C GLY A 180 2.29 -10.78 61.47
N TRP A 181 1.77 -10.39 60.31
CA TRP A 181 0.35 -10.28 60.05
C TRP A 181 0.03 -11.02 58.75
N THR A 182 -0.86 -11.99 58.88
CA THR A 182 -1.35 -12.88 57.84
C THR A 182 -2.26 -12.14 56.86
N LEU A 183 -2.25 -12.60 55.60
CA LEU A 183 -3.17 -12.17 54.56
C LEU A 183 -4.63 -12.37 55.00
N SER A 184 -5.39 -11.29 55.16
CA SER A 184 -6.78 -11.23 54.71
C SER A 184 -7.25 -9.79 54.60
N SER A 185 -7.86 -9.47 53.47
CA SER A 185 -8.66 -8.29 53.15
C SER A 185 -8.37 -7.00 53.93
N LEU A 186 -7.75 -6.00 53.30
CA LEU A 186 -8.21 -4.61 53.33
C LEU A 186 -7.35 -3.77 52.36
N SER A 187 -8.02 -3.21 51.36
CA SER A 187 -7.64 -2.15 50.42
C SER A 187 -6.18 -1.67 50.36
N PHE A 188 -5.54 -2.00 49.24
CA PHE A 188 -4.27 -1.47 48.70
C PHE A 188 -4.22 0.08 48.57
N ALA A 189 -5.34 0.77 48.82
CA ALA A 189 -5.44 2.23 48.76
C ALA A 189 -4.87 2.96 50.01
N ALA A 190 -4.73 2.28 51.16
CA ALA A 190 -4.23 2.92 52.38
C ALA A 190 -2.68 3.02 52.44
N LEU A 191 -1.98 2.17 51.68
CA LEU A 191 -0.50 2.14 51.65
C LEU A 191 0.12 3.25 50.78
N HIS A 192 -0.65 3.86 49.87
CA HIS A 192 -0.18 5.00 49.08
C HIS A 192 -0.31 6.34 49.83
N ALA A 193 -1.29 6.47 50.73
CA ALA A 193 -1.58 7.73 51.44
C ALA A 193 -0.57 8.06 52.57
N VAL A 194 0.13 7.06 53.12
CA VAL A 194 1.12 7.28 54.19
C VAL A 194 2.50 7.72 53.64
N ALA A 195 2.79 7.45 52.37
CA ALA A 195 4.05 7.86 51.74
C ALA A 195 4.10 9.35 51.34
N GLU A 196 2.95 9.98 51.06
CA GLU A 196 2.88 11.42 50.74
C GLU A 196 3.01 12.34 51.97
N SER A 197 2.69 11.84 53.17
CA SER A 197 2.69 12.66 54.40
C SER A 197 4.08 12.87 55.02
N CYS A 198 5.02 11.96 54.77
CA CYS A 198 6.38 12.04 55.35
C CYS A 198 7.37 12.85 54.52
N CYS A 199 7.16 12.99 53.20
CA CYS A 199 8.09 13.76 52.35
C CYS A 199 7.76 15.27 52.32
N GLY A 200 6.51 15.65 52.55
CA GLY A 200 6.06 17.06 52.48
C GLY A 200 6.48 17.94 53.67
N LYS A 201 6.91 17.38 54.80
CA LYS A 201 7.24 18.14 56.02
C LYS A 201 8.72 18.50 56.18
N ALA A 202 9.60 17.93 55.37
CA ALA A 202 11.05 18.16 55.50
C ALA A 202 11.60 19.26 54.57
N CYS A 203 10.80 19.83 53.65
CA CYS A 203 11.24 20.87 52.70
C CYS A 203 10.79 22.31 53.04
N ALA A 204 10.16 22.54 54.19
CA ALA A 204 9.73 23.87 54.63
C ALA A 204 10.51 24.30 55.89
N ARG A 205 11.82 24.51 55.75
CA ARG A 205 12.63 25.39 56.61
C ARG A 205 13.99 25.65 56.01
#